data_AF-A0A957X5W6-F1
#
_entry.id   AF-A0A957X5W6-F1
#
_cell.length_a   1.000
_cell.length_b   1.000
_cell.length_c   1.000
_cell.angle_alpha   90.00
_cell.angle_beta   90.00
_cell.angle_gamma   90.00
#
_symmetry.space_group_name_H-M   'P 1'
#
loop_
_entity.id
_entity.type
_entity.pdbx_description
1 polymer ?
#
loop_
_entity_poly.entity_id
_entity_poly.type
_entity_poly.pdbx_seq_one_letter_code
_entity_poly.pdbx_strand_id
1 'polypeptide(L)'
;SGHMAFGVHQWLPQPYSYITLLREPVERIISYYYFILHYPGHYLYETIAGQQMSLHDVVTSGISREFDNLQTRLLSGMPKVDYGQCSAAMLTAANDNLATHFRLVGTTKKFDEFLVLVSQAYGWRSPFYVKKHVTKNRPRRQEIARETLRAIEQYHALDLALYERVEQNFAQLIDEQGEAFQREVKRFQWLNSAYTFSYPVLHKIRRVQERLAA
;
A
#
# COMPACT_ATOMS: atom_id res chain seq x y z
N SER A 1 8.82 -8.33 -2.41
CA SER A 1 8.05 -7.65 -1.36
C SER A 1 8.92 -7.61 -0.11
N GLY A 2 9.15 -6.44 0.48
CA GLY A 2 9.86 -6.32 1.76
C GLY A 2 8.96 -5.59 2.75
N HIS A 3 8.42 -6.31 3.74
CA HIS A 3 7.68 -5.69 4.85
C HIS A 3 8.70 -5.18 5.87
N MET A 4 9.24 -3.99 5.62
CA MET A 4 10.20 -3.35 6.51
C MET A 4 9.49 -2.33 7.38
N ALA A 5 9.60 -2.49 8.70
CA ALA A 5 9.15 -1.46 9.63
C ALA A 5 10.03 -0.21 9.53
N PHE A 6 9.49 0.93 9.93
CA PHE A 6 10.25 2.16 10.14
C PHE A 6 11.44 1.89 11.07
N GLY A 7 12.59 2.50 10.76
CA GLY A 7 13.83 2.35 11.54
C GLY A 7 15.03 1.77 10.78
N VAL A 8 14.85 1.27 9.56
CA VAL A 8 15.96 0.72 8.74
C VAL A 8 17.11 1.71 8.54
N HIS A 9 16.83 3.02 8.50
CA HIS A 9 17.82 4.08 8.38
C HIS A 9 18.89 4.06 9.48
N GLN A 10 18.58 3.49 10.66
CA GLN A 10 19.55 3.35 11.76
C GLN A 10 20.76 2.47 11.39
N TRP A 11 20.63 1.68 10.33
CA TRP A 11 21.65 0.75 9.83
C TRP A 11 22.33 1.25 8.56
N LEU A 12 21.96 2.45 8.08
CA LEU A 12 22.50 3.02 6.85
C LEU A 12 23.53 4.11 7.19
N PRO A 13 24.77 4.01 6.71
CA PRO A 13 25.77 5.06 6.93
C PRO A 13 25.52 6.31 6.07
N GLN A 14 24.72 6.20 5.01
CA GLN A 14 24.38 7.30 4.11
C GLN A 14 23.11 8.07 4.52
N PRO A 15 22.95 9.33 4.05
CA PRO A 15 21.67 10.04 4.17
C PRO A 15 20.50 9.24 3.61
N TYR A 16 19.33 9.41 4.23
CA TYR A 16 18.12 8.67 3.89
C TYR A 16 16.95 9.61 3.59
N SER A 17 15.95 9.09 2.89
CA SER A 17 14.70 9.79 2.64
C SER A 17 13.58 8.76 2.54
N TYR A 18 12.57 8.87 3.40
CA TYR A 18 11.43 7.97 3.37
C TYR A 18 10.28 8.55 2.53
N ILE A 19 9.64 7.69 1.76
CA ILE A 19 8.34 7.95 1.14
C ILE A 19 7.42 6.76 1.38
N THR A 20 6.11 6.98 1.47
CA THR A 20 5.16 5.88 1.63
C THR A 20 3.77 6.21 1.10
N LEU A 21 3.02 5.15 0.80
CA LEU A 21 1.61 5.18 0.41
C LEU A 21 0.82 4.28 1.33
N LEU A 22 -0.25 4.81 1.91
CA LEU A 22 -1.20 4.02 2.69
C LEU A 22 -2.38 3.61 1.80
N ARG A 23 -2.96 2.46 2.10
CA ARG A 23 -4.20 1.97 1.48
C ARG A 23 -5.32 1.98 2.52
N GLU A 24 -6.54 2.26 2.07
CA GLU A 24 -7.71 2.19 2.93
C GLU A 24 -7.76 0.80 3.60
N PRO A 25 -7.83 0.72 4.95
CA PRO A 25 -7.55 -0.52 5.67
C PRO A 25 -8.49 -1.69 5.33
N VAL A 26 -9.78 -1.42 5.14
CA VAL A 26 -10.77 -2.45 4.82
C VAL A 26 -10.50 -3.03 3.42
N GLU A 27 -10.29 -2.16 2.43
CA GLU A 27 -9.93 -2.54 1.07
C GLU A 27 -8.59 -3.27 0.99
N ARG A 28 -7.63 -2.90 1.86
CA ARG A 28 -6.33 -3.57 1.98
C ARG A 28 -6.52 -5.01 2.43
N ILE A 29 -7.28 -5.26 3.48
CA ILE A 29 -7.48 -6.61 4.02
C ILE A 29 -8.24 -7.50 3.06
N ILE A 30 -9.33 -7.00 2.46
CA ILE A 30 -10.07 -7.75 1.43
C ILE A 30 -9.10 -8.10 0.29
N SER A 31 -8.35 -7.13 -0.22
CA SER A 31 -7.36 -7.38 -1.28
C SER A 31 -6.31 -8.40 -0.90
N TYR A 32 -5.83 -8.38 0.35
CA TYR A 32 -4.77 -9.24 0.80
C TYR A 32 -5.24 -10.69 0.96
N TYR A 33 -6.39 -10.91 1.60
CA TYR A 33 -7.01 -12.23 1.72
C TYR A 33 -7.19 -12.90 0.34
N TYR A 34 -7.79 -12.20 -0.63
CA TYR A 34 -7.96 -12.78 -1.96
C TYR A 34 -6.65 -12.92 -2.73
N PHE A 35 -5.65 -12.06 -2.49
CA PHE A 35 -4.32 -12.25 -3.06
C PHE A 35 -3.69 -13.56 -2.58
N ILE A 36 -3.78 -13.87 -1.27
CA ILE A 36 -3.27 -15.12 -0.71
C ILE A 36 -3.93 -16.31 -1.41
N LEU A 37 -5.27 -16.32 -1.49
CA LEU A 37 -6.01 -17.41 -2.16
C LEU A 37 -5.69 -17.57 -3.65
N HIS A 38 -5.23 -16.52 -4.32
CA HIS A 38 -4.82 -16.58 -5.73
C HIS A 38 -3.34 -16.95 -5.93
N TYR A 39 -2.55 -17.00 -4.87
CA TYR A 39 -1.13 -17.25 -4.94
C TYR A 39 -0.73 -18.45 -4.06
N PRO A 40 -0.75 -19.69 -4.62
CA PRO A 40 -0.38 -20.90 -3.88
C PRO A 40 1.02 -20.87 -3.24
N GLY A 41 1.94 -20.05 -3.77
CA GLY A 41 3.27 -19.85 -3.18
C GLY A 41 3.29 -18.92 -1.96
N HIS A 42 2.16 -18.42 -1.48
CA HIS A 42 2.09 -17.59 -0.29
C HIS A 42 2.26 -18.44 0.98
N TYR A 43 3.00 -17.96 1.98
CA TYR A 43 3.26 -18.72 3.21
C TYR A 43 2.01 -19.06 4.03
N LEU A 44 0.93 -18.28 3.86
CA LEU A 44 -0.38 -18.52 4.48
C LEU A 44 -1.37 -19.27 3.59
N TYR A 45 -1.00 -19.64 2.35
CA TYR A 45 -1.93 -20.25 1.42
C TYR A 45 -2.50 -21.56 1.97
N GLU A 46 -1.64 -22.49 2.36
CA GLU A 46 -2.06 -23.81 2.86
C GLU A 46 -2.94 -23.70 4.12
N THR A 47 -2.60 -22.78 5.04
CA THR A 47 -3.40 -22.59 6.23
C THR A 47 -4.78 -22.02 5.92
N ILE A 48 -4.86 -20.99 5.08
CA ILE A 48 -6.13 -20.33 4.77
C ILE A 48 -6.98 -21.18 3.80
N ALA A 49 -6.41 -21.62 2.69
CA ALA A 49 -7.13 -22.40 1.67
C ALA A 49 -7.39 -23.83 2.12
N GLY A 50 -6.39 -24.51 2.72
CA GLY A 50 -6.51 -25.90 3.15
C GLY A 50 -7.49 -26.09 4.31
N GLN A 51 -7.58 -25.12 5.23
CA GLN A 51 -8.59 -25.14 6.31
C GLN A 51 -9.88 -24.42 5.94
N GLN A 52 -10.01 -23.94 4.69
CA GLN A 52 -11.18 -23.19 4.20
C GLN A 52 -11.56 -22.00 5.09
N MET A 53 -10.57 -21.31 5.64
CA MET A 53 -10.79 -20.15 6.49
C MET A 53 -11.44 -19.02 5.70
N SER A 54 -12.57 -18.51 6.19
CA SER A 54 -13.21 -17.33 5.63
C SER A 54 -12.40 -16.06 5.95
N LEU A 55 -12.72 -14.95 5.28
CA LEU A 55 -12.15 -13.64 5.61
C LEU A 55 -12.38 -13.26 7.08
N HIS A 56 -13.54 -13.62 7.64
CA HIS A 56 -13.83 -13.39 9.06
C HIS A 56 -12.90 -14.20 9.96
N ASP A 57 -12.69 -15.48 9.65
CA ASP A 57 -11.83 -16.37 10.44
C ASP A 57 -10.37 -15.89 10.43
N VAL A 58 -9.88 -15.46 9.26
CA VAL A 58 -8.52 -14.95 9.12
C VAL A 58 -8.30 -13.69 9.97
N VAL A 59 -9.28 -12.78 10.01
CA VAL A 59 -9.21 -11.53 10.78
C VAL A 59 -9.40 -11.76 12.29
N THR A 60 -10.07 -12.82 12.70
CA THR A 60 -10.35 -13.08 14.13
C THR A 60 -9.41 -14.10 14.76
N SER A 61 -8.72 -14.92 13.97
CA SER A 61 -7.86 -16.02 14.45
C SER A 61 -6.51 -15.59 15.02
N GLY A 62 -6.02 -14.39 14.70
CA GLY A 62 -4.67 -13.97 15.08
C GLY A 62 -3.55 -14.74 14.38
N ILE A 63 -3.86 -15.43 13.27
CA ILE A 63 -2.92 -16.27 12.49
C ILE A 63 -1.67 -15.52 12.03
N SER A 64 -1.78 -14.22 11.78
CA SER A 64 -0.66 -13.36 11.40
C SER A 64 -0.92 -11.91 11.80
N ARG A 65 0.12 -11.23 12.26
CA ARG A 65 0.11 -9.77 12.56
C ARG A 65 -0.18 -8.90 11.33
N GLU A 66 -0.17 -9.48 10.13
CA GLU A 66 -0.54 -8.78 8.88
C GLU A 66 -2.05 -8.46 8.78
N PHE A 67 -2.87 -9.12 9.61
CA PHE A 67 -4.32 -8.93 9.73
C PHE A 67 -4.75 -8.06 10.91
N ASP A 68 -3.82 -7.34 11.55
CA ASP A 68 -4.13 -6.43 12.64
C ASP A 68 -3.22 -5.20 12.58
N ASN A 69 -3.81 -4.03 12.30
CA ASN A 69 -3.14 -2.72 12.31
C ASN A 69 -1.75 -2.67 11.64
N LEU A 70 -1.57 -3.38 10.52
CA LEU A 70 -0.26 -3.56 9.89
C LEU A 70 0.41 -2.24 9.49
N GLN A 71 -0.35 -1.26 8.98
CA GLN A 71 0.24 0.01 8.57
C GLN A 71 0.78 0.79 9.77
N THR A 72 0.01 0.84 10.87
CA THR A 72 0.43 1.41 12.14
C THR A 72 1.63 0.66 12.74
N ARG A 73 1.64 -0.68 12.71
CA ARG A 73 2.77 -1.51 13.18
C ARG A 73 4.06 -1.17 12.46
N LEU A 74 4.01 -1.09 11.13
CA LEU A 74 5.19 -0.81 10.32
C LEU A 74 5.66 0.63 10.53
N LEU A 75 4.74 1.61 10.50
CA LEU A 75 5.09 3.03 10.56
C LEU A 75 5.47 3.50 11.95
N SER A 76 5.00 2.85 13.01
CA SER A 76 5.42 3.14 14.39
C SER A 76 6.83 2.65 14.72
N GLY A 77 7.41 1.76 13.90
CA GLY A 77 8.68 1.09 14.22
C GLY A 77 8.55 0.01 15.31
N MET A 78 7.33 -0.36 15.69
CA MET A 78 7.04 -1.37 16.72
C MET A 78 6.34 -2.63 16.15
N PRO A 79 6.96 -3.37 15.20
CA PRO A 79 6.29 -4.48 14.50
C PRO A 79 6.09 -5.73 15.37
N LYS A 80 6.77 -5.82 16.52
CA LYS A 80 6.84 -7.03 17.34
C LYS A 80 5.72 -7.19 18.38
N VAL A 81 4.85 -6.18 18.53
CA VAL A 81 3.70 -6.23 19.43
C VAL A 81 2.78 -7.40 19.05
N ASP A 82 2.16 -8.07 20.02
CA ASP A 82 1.29 -9.21 19.74
C ASP A 82 -0.01 -8.82 19.05
N TYR A 83 -0.67 -9.80 18.45
CA TYR A 83 -1.94 -9.62 17.75
C TYR A 83 -3.02 -9.10 18.70
N GLY A 84 -3.78 -8.11 18.27
CA GLY A 84 -4.80 -7.44 19.08
C GLY A 84 -4.24 -6.55 20.20
N GLN A 85 -2.92 -6.40 20.31
CA GLN A 85 -2.27 -5.61 21.37
C GLN A 85 -1.70 -4.28 20.88
N CYS A 86 -2.06 -3.85 19.65
CA CYS A 86 -1.67 -2.53 19.17
C CYS A 86 -2.28 -1.42 20.03
N SER A 87 -1.45 -0.46 20.45
CA SER A 87 -1.84 0.58 21.39
C SER A 87 -1.94 1.96 20.73
N ALA A 88 -2.64 2.88 21.40
CA ALA A 88 -2.71 4.29 20.97
C ALA A 88 -1.31 4.93 20.87
N ALA A 89 -0.34 4.52 21.71
CA ALA A 89 1.04 4.98 21.62
C ALA A 89 1.69 4.60 20.28
N MET A 90 1.32 3.46 19.68
CA MET A 90 1.79 3.09 18.34
C MET A 90 1.21 4.00 17.27
N LEU A 91 -0.07 4.40 17.38
CA LEU A 91 -0.67 5.36 16.47
C LEU A 91 0.00 6.73 16.57
N THR A 92 0.28 7.20 17.79
CA THR A 92 1.04 8.44 18.00
C THR A 92 2.42 8.35 17.37
N ALA A 93 3.20 7.31 17.67
CA ALA A 93 4.52 7.10 17.09
C ALA A 93 4.50 7.01 15.56
N ALA A 94 3.49 6.34 14.98
CA ALA A 94 3.33 6.27 13.52
C ALA A 94 3.10 7.67 12.92
N ASN A 95 2.22 8.47 13.52
CA ASN A 95 1.98 9.85 13.07
C ASN A 95 3.21 10.74 13.20
N ASP A 96 3.94 10.63 14.31
CA ASP A 96 5.16 11.40 14.54
C ASP A 96 6.24 11.02 13.55
N ASN A 97 6.44 9.72 13.31
CA ASN A 97 7.40 9.24 12.31
C ASN A 97 7.04 9.75 10.91
N LEU A 98 5.76 9.68 10.50
CA LEU A 98 5.29 10.21 9.22
C LEU A 98 5.55 11.72 9.10
N ALA A 99 5.33 12.49 10.16
CA ALA A 99 5.52 13.94 10.14
C ALA A 99 7.00 14.37 10.10
N THR A 100 7.89 13.58 10.70
CA THR A 100 9.28 13.99 10.95
C THR A 100 10.30 13.36 10.00
N HIS A 101 10.05 12.13 9.52
CA HIS A 101 11.04 11.38 8.75
C HIS A 101 10.65 11.13 7.29
N PHE A 102 9.37 11.26 6.94
CA PHE A 102 8.89 11.00 5.59
C PHE A 102 8.85 12.29 4.78
N ARG A 103 9.55 12.30 3.65
CA ARG A 103 9.55 13.41 2.70
C ARG A 103 8.20 13.57 2.00
N LEU A 104 7.52 12.44 1.77
CA LEU A 104 6.21 12.39 1.14
C LEU A 104 5.40 11.19 1.65
N VAL A 105 4.16 11.46 2.02
CA VAL A 105 3.18 10.48 2.47
C VAL A 105 1.91 10.71 1.68
N GLY A 106 1.33 9.65 1.11
CA GLY A 106 0.06 9.76 0.40
C GLY A 106 -0.80 8.52 0.54
N THR A 107 -1.86 8.46 -0.27
CA THR A 107 -2.77 7.31 -0.29
C THR A 107 -2.88 6.70 -1.68
N THR A 108 -3.17 5.40 -1.73
CA THR A 108 -3.37 4.70 -3.02
C THR A 108 -4.56 5.23 -3.82
N LYS A 109 -5.50 5.98 -3.19
CA LYS A 109 -6.62 6.62 -3.91
C LYS A 109 -6.14 7.74 -4.84
N LYS A 110 -5.01 8.36 -4.52
CA LYS A 110 -4.42 9.52 -5.19
C LYS A 110 -3.01 9.18 -5.67
N PHE A 111 -2.88 8.00 -6.27
CA PHE A 111 -1.59 7.41 -6.65
C PHE A 111 -0.86 8.20 -7.74
N ASP A 112 -1.59 8.71 -8.73
CA ASP A 112 -0.98 9.49 -9.82
C ASP A 112 -0.46 10.83 -9.29
N GLU A 113 -1.23 11.52 -8.44
CA GLU A 113 -0.81 12.73 -7.75
C GLU A 113 0.45 12.47 -6.91
N PHE A 114 0.49 11.37 -6.16
CA PHE A 114 1.66 10.98 -5.38
C PHE A 114 2.89 10.76 -6.26
N LEU A 115 2.75 10.04 -7.39
CA LEU A 115 3.88 9.79 -8.29
C LEU A 115 4.43 11.07 -8.91
N VAL A 116 3.57 12.03 -9.28
CA VAL A 116 4.02 13.33 -9.79
C VAL A 116 4.82 14.07 -8.71
N LEU A 117 4.34 14.10 -7.47
CA LEU A 117 5.05 14.73 -6.34
C LEU A 117 6.40 14.05 -6.06
N VAL A 118 6.48 12.72 -6.10
CA VAL A 118 7.76 11.99 -6.00
C VAL A 118 8.68 12.40 -7.15
N SER A 119 8.16 12.46 -8.37
CA SER A 119 8.92 12.83 -9.56
C SER A 119 9.54 14.22 -9.43
N GLN A 120 8.79 15.18 -8.90
CA GLN A 120 9.26 16.53 -8.62
C GLN A 120 10.29 16.54 -7.48
N ALA A 121 10.04 15.82 -6.39
CA ALA A 121 10.91 15.80 -5.21
C ALA A 121 12.30 15.21 -5.48
N TYR A 122 12.40 14.22 -6.38
CA TYR A 122 13.66 13.53 -6.68
C TYR A 122 14.15 13.69 -8.12
N GLY A 123 13.49 14.55 -8.93
CA GLY A 123 13.86 14.79 -10.32
C GLY A 123 13.73 13.58 -11.24
N TRP A 124 12.78 12.67 -10.99
CA TRP A 124 12.57 11.51 -11.85
C TRP A 124 11.98 11.94 -13.20
N ARG A 125 12.46 11.31 -14.28
CA ARG A 125 12.07 11.69 -15.66
C ARG A 125 10.85 10.94 -16.19
N SER A 126 10.54 9.76 -15.66
CA SER A 126 9.50 8.89 -16.23
C SER A 126 8.93 7.92 -15.19
N PRO A 127 8.05 8.38 -14.28
CA PRO A 127 7.42 7.51 -13.29
C PRO A 127 6.25 6.69 -13.87
N PHE A 128 6.34 6.26 -15.13
CA PHE A 128 5.27 5.50 -15.78
C PHE A 128 5.17 4.09 -15.20
N TYR A 129 3.94 3.59 -15.07
CA TYR A 129 3.66 2.32 -14.43
C TYR A 129 2.56 1.55 -15.17
N VAL A 130 2.59 0.23 -15.00
CA VAL A 130 1.50 -0.66 -15.39
C VAL A 130 0.98 -1.36 -14.14
N LYS A 131 -0.34 -1.51 -14.04
CA LYS A 131 -0.95 -2.22 -12.92
C LYS A 131 -0.60 -3.71 -13.00
N LYS A 132 0.01 -4.23 -11.93
CA LYS A 132 0.28 -5.67 -11.73
C LYS A 132 -0.42 -6.14 -10.46
N HIS A 133 -0.64 -7.45 -10.36
CA HIS A 133 -1.31 -8.06 -9.20
C HIS A 133 -2.71 -7.50 -8.90
N VAL A 134 -3.48 -7.21 -9.96
CA VAL A 134 -4.91 -6.91 -9.82
C VAL A 134 -5.63 -8.24 -9.56
N THR A 135 -5.99 -8.49 -8.30
CA THR A 135 -6.76 -9.69 -7.93
C THR A 135 -8.10 -9.68 -8.65
N LYS A 136 -8.29 -10.64 -9.55
CA LYS A 136 -9.54 -10.82 -10.30
C LYS A 136 -10.61 -11.44 -9.39
N ASN A 137 -11.88 -11.20 -9.67
CA ASN A 137 -13.03 -11.86 -9.03
C ASN A 137 -13.09 -11.73 -7.48
N ARG A 138 -12.50 -10.68 -6.90
CA ARG A 138 -12.76 -10.36 -5.49
C ARG A 138 -14.13 -9.68 -5.35
N PRO A 139 -14.94 -10.04 -4.34
CA PRO A 139 -16.16 -9.30 -4.03
C PRO A 139 -15.85 -7.85 -3.70
N ARG A 140 -16.81 -6.98 -4.02
CA ARG A 140 -16.83 -5.59 -3.58
C ARG A 140 -17.10 -5.55 -2.08
N ARG A 141 -16.66 -4.47 -1.42
CA ARG A 141 -16.95 -4.23 0.01
C ARG A 141 -18.44 -4.40 0.36
N GLN A 142 -19.33 -3.99 -0.54
CA GLN A 142 -20.79 -4.07 -0.37
C GLN A 142 -21.32 -5.52 -0.34
N GLU A 143 -20.56 -6.48 -0.89
CA GLU A 143 -20.92 -7.89 -0.94
C GLU A 143 -20.36 -8.67 0.28
N ILE A 144 -19.55 -8.02 1.13
CA ILE A 144 -19.00 -8.63 2.35
C ILE A 144 -20.04 -8.52 3.48
N ALA A 145 -20.19 -9.61 4.25
CA ALA A 145 -21.08 -9.65 5.40
C ALA A 145 -20.74 -8.55 6.42
N ARG A 146 -21.78 -7.93 6.99
CA ARG A 146 -21.63 -6.80 7.93
C ARG A 146 -20.82 -7.16 9.18
N GLU A 147 -20.97 -8.38 9.67
CA GLU A 147 -20.19 -8.90 10.80
C GLU A 147 -18.69 -8.93 10.48
N THR A 148 -18.33 -9.43 9.29
CA THR A 148 -16.94 -9.42 8.79
C THR A 148 -16.39 -8.00 8.66
N LEU A 149 -17.17 -7.06 8.14
CA LEU A 149 -16.74 -5.66 8.05
C LEU A 149 -16.47 -5.07 9.44
N ARG A 150 -17.34 -5.33 10.42
CA ARG A 150 -17.13 -4.87 11.80
C ARG A 150 -15.87 -5.47 12.43
N ALA A 151 -15.62 -6.77 12.22
CA ALA A 151 -14.41 -7.42 12.70
C ALA A 151 -13.17 -6.75 12.08
N ILE A 152 -13.17 -6.51 10.77
CA ILE A 152 -12.07 -5.82 10.08
C ILE A 152 -11.86 -4.42 10.68
N GLU A 153 -12.93 -3.63 10.83
CA GLU A 153 -12.88 -2.28 11.40
C GLU A 153 -12.33 -2.30 12.84
N GLN A 154 -12.72 -3.27 13.66
CA GLN A 154 -12.22 -3.44 15.02
C GLN A 154 -10.72 -3.75 15.07
N TYR A 155 -10.24 -4.75 14.32
CA TYR A 155 -8.82 -5.12 14.27
C TYR A 155 -7.94 -4.14 13.47
N HIS A 156 -8.54 -3.13 12.83
CA HIS A 156 -7.84 -2.10 12.07
C HIS A 156 -8.18 -0.68 12.52
N ALA A 157 -8.69 -0.50 13.73
CA ALA A 157 -9.12 0.80 14.24
C ALA A 157 -8.00 1.86 14.20
N LEU A 158 -6.75 1.48 14.50
CA LEU A 158 -5.62 2.40 14.45
C LEU A 158 -5.20 2.69 13.01
N ASP A 159 -5.20 1.67 12.15
CA ASP A 159 -4.96 1.83 10.71
C ASP A 159 -6.00 2.77 10.08
N LEU A 160 -7.26 2.72 10.50
CA LEU A 160 -8.33 3.60 10.05
C LEU A 160 -8.06 5.05 10.47
N ALA A 161 -7.75 5.28 11.74
CA ALA A 161 -7.43 6.61 12.25
C ALA A 161 -6.16 7.19 11.58
N LEU A 162 -5.13 6.37 11.39
CA LEU A 162 -3.91 6.76 10.68
C LEU A 162 -4.19 7.12 9.22
N TYR A 163 -4.98 6.28 8.54
CA TYR A 163 -5.32 6.48 7.13
C TYR A 163 -6.13 7.77 6.94
N GLU A 164 -7.11 8.04 7.79
CA GLU A 164 -7.92 9.26 7.73
C GLU A 164 -7.05 10.53 7.84
N ARG A 165 -6.14 10.56 8.81
CA ARG A 165 -5.20 11.68 8.98
C ARG A 165 -4.26 11.84 7.79
N VAL A 166 -3.74 10.75 7.24
CA VAL A 166 -2.91 10.79 6.03
C VAL A 166 -3.72 11.27 4.82
N GLU A 167 -4.96 10.82 4.66
CA GLU A 167 -5.83 11.23 3.58
C GLU A 167 -6.13 12.73 3.62
N GLN A 168 -6.43 13.27 4.81
CA GLN A 168 -6.65 14.70 5.02
C GLN A 168 -5.40 15.53 4.71
N ASN A 169 -4.25 15.17 5.28
CA ASN A 169 -2.98 15.87 5.04
C ASN A 169 -2.57 15.83 3.58
N PHE A 170 -2.77 14.70 2.90
CA PHE A 170 -2.41 14.55 1.50
C PHE A 170 -3.35 15.33 0.58
N ALA A 171 -4.65 15.36 0.88
CA ALA A 171 -5.59 16.20 0.16
C ALA A 171 -5.21 17.68 0.27
N GLN A 172 -4.91 18.16 1.48
CA GLN A 172 -4.44 19.52 1.70
C GLN A 172 -3.17 19.83 0.91
N LEU A 173 -2.16 18.94 0.96
CA LEU A 173 -0.92 19.10 0.19
C LEU A 173 -1.20 19.23 -1.31
N ILE A 174 -2.11 18.42 -1.86
CA ILE A 174 -2.49 18.47 -3.27
C ILE A 174 -3.19 19.80 -3.60
N ASP A 175 -4.08 20.27 -2.73
CA ASP A 175 -4.82 21.52 -2.93
C ASP A 175 -3.88 22.73 -2.92
N GLU A 176 -2.87 22.73 -2.04
CA GLU A 176 -1.83 23.76 -1.95
C GLU A 176 -0.96 23.86 -3.21
N GLN A 177 -0.83 22.80 -4.01
CA GLN A 177 -0.11 22.85 -5.29
C GLN A 177 -0.86 23.63 -6.38
N GLY A 178 -2.18 23.81 -6.23
CA GLY A 178 -3.02 24.56 -7.15
C GLY A 178 -3.20 23.93 -8.54
N GLU A 179 -3.75 24.73 -9.47
CA GLU A 179 -4.20 24.22 -10.78
C GLU A 179 -3.06 23.75 -11.70
N ALA A 180 -1.88 24.34 -11.57
CA ALA A 180 -0.73 23.97 -12.41
C ALA A 180 -0.36 22.49 -12.21
N PHE A 181 -0.36 22.05 -10.96
CA PHE A 181 -0.13 20.66 -10.60
C PHE A 181 -1.23 19.75 -11.14
N GLN A 182 -2.51 20.14 -11.06
CA GLN A 182 -3.61 19.34 -11.61
C GLN A 182 -3.49 19.16 -13.14
N ARG A 183 -2.98 20.16 -13.86
CA ARG A 183 -2.66 20.02 -15.30
C ARG A 183 -1.51 19.05 -15.54
N GLU A 184 -0.49 19.07 -14.69
CA GLU A 184 0.64 18.13 -14.76
C GLU A 184 0.17 16.69 -14.50
N VAL A 185 -0.67 16.46 -13.49
CA VAL A 185 -1.26 15.15 -13.20
C VAL A 185 -2.07 14.63 -14.39
N LYS A 186 -2.93 15.45 -14.99
CA LYS A 186 -3.70 15.07 -16.19
C LYS A 186 -2.78 14.71 -17.37
N ARG A 187 -1.71 15.49 -17.58
CA ARG A 187 -0.70 15.19 -18.61
C ARG A 187 -0.01 13.86 -18.33
N PHE A 188 0.39 13.62 -17.07
CA PHE A 188 0.98 12.36 -16.64
C PHE A 188 0.03 11.17 -16.89
N GLN A 189 -1.24 11.28 -16.52
CA GLN A 189 -2.26 10.24 -16.73
C GLN A 189 -2.41 9.88 -18.20
N TRP A 190 -2.46 10.89 -19.08
CA TRP A 190 -2.54 10.67 -20.52
C TRP A 190 -1.30 9.94 -21.05
N LEU A 191 -0.09 10.40 -20.67
CA LEU A 191 1.16 9.75 -21.06
C LEU A 191 1.27 8.32 -20.52
N ASN A 192 0.85 8.09 -19.28
CA ASN A 192 0.88 6.78 -18.65
C ASN A 192 -0.10 5.80 -19.29
N SER A 193 -1.25 6.30 -19.77
CA SER A 193 -2.21 5.50 -20.55
C SER A 193 -1.60 5.03 -21.88
N ALA A 194 -0.95 5.94 -22.62
CA ALA A 194 -0.23 5.60 -23.86
C ALA A 194 0.93 4.61 -23.62
N TYR A 195 1.68 4.80 -22.53
CA TYR A 195 2.71 3.86 -22.10
C TYR A 195 2.12 2.48 -21.77
N THR A 196 1.02 2.42 -21.02
CA THR A 196 0.36 1.16 -20.66
C THR A 196 -0.15 0.41 -21.89
N PHE A 197 -0.69 1.13 -22.89
CA PHE A 197 -1.15 0.54 -24.15
C PHE A 197 0.00 -0.08 -24.96
N SER A 198 1.16 0.59 -25.01
CA SER A 198 2.35 0.12 -25.76
C SER A 198 3.20 -0.90 -24.99
N TYR A 199 3.04 -0.99 -23.66
CA TYR A 199 3.83 -1.86 -22.78
C TYR A 199 3.89 -3.33 -23.20
N PRO A 200 2.79 -4.01 -23.60
CA PRO A 200 2.85 -5.42 -24.00
C PRO A 200 3.78 -5.66 -25.20
N VAL A 201 3.79 -4.74 -26.17
CA VAL A 201 4.62 -4.82 -27.37
C VAL A 201 6.09 -4.57 -27.00
N LEU A 202 6.38 -3.49 -26.27
CA LEU A 202 7.72 -3.15 -25.82
C LEU A 202 8.35 -4.24 -24.94
N HIS A 203 7.57 -4.81 -24.02
CA HIS A 203 8.01 -5.89 -23.15
C HIS A 203 8.31 -7.17 -23.92
N LYS A 204 7.53 -7.48 -24.97
CA LYS A 204 7.78 -8.64 -25.85
C LYS A 204 9.08 -8.46 -26.66
N ILE A 205 9.30 -7.27 -27.22
CA ILE A 205 10.53 -6.94 -27.97
C ILE A 205 11.76 -7.06 -27.07
N ARG A 206 11.71 -6.48 -25.87
CA ARG A 206 12.82 -6.54 -24.90
C ARG A 206 13.17 -7.97 -24.51
N ARG A 207 12.17 -8.83 -24.23
CA ARG A 207 12.39 -10.26 -23.94
C ARG A 207 13.03 -11.02 -25.10
N VAL A 208 12.70 -10.67 -26.35
CA VAL A 208 13.33 -11.28 -27.54
C VAL A 208 14.78 -10.84 -27.65
N GLN A 209 15.08 -9.55 -27.43
CA GLN A 209 16.45 -9.04 -27.44
C GLN A 209 17.32 -9.65 -26.33
N GLU A 210 16.80 -9.76 -25.10
CA GLU A 210 17.50 -10.39 -23.97
C GLU A 210 17.80 -11.89 -24.22
N ARG A 211 16.95 -12.59 -24.99
CA ARG A 211 17.17 -13.98 -25.41
C ARG A 211 18.15 -14.14 -26.58
N LEU A 212 18.27 -13.13 -27.43
CA LEU A 212 19.24 -13.13 -28.54
C LEU A 212 20.65 -12.71 -28.07
N ALA A 213 20.74 -12.07 -26.91
CA ALA A 213 21.99 -11.63 -26.30
C ALA A 213 22.57 -12.64 -25.27
N ALA A 214 21.90 -13.78 -25.05
CA ALA A 214 22.29 -14.86 -24.16
C ALA A 214 22.66 -16.12 -24.96
#